data_AF-A0A4Q3UYC8-F1
#
_entry.id   AF-A0A4Q3UYC8-F1
#
_cell.length_a   1.000
_cell.length_b   1.000
_cell.length_c   1.000
_cell.angle_alpha   90.00
_cell.angle_beta   90.00
_cell.angle_gamma   90.00
#
_symmetry.space_group_name_H-M   'P 1'
#
loop_
_entity.id
_entity.type
_entity.pdbx_description
1 polymer ?
#
loop_
_entity_poly.entity_id
_entity_poly.type
_entity_poly.pdbx_seq_one_letter_code
_entity_poly.pdbx_strand_id
1 'polypeptide(L)' 'MAKEELIEFEGTIVELLPNATFRVKLSNDHEIIAHTAG' A
#
# COMPACT_ATOMS: atom_id res chain seq x y z
N MET A 1 3.17 15.32 21.33
CA MET A 1 2.42 14.99 20.11
C MET A 1 3.44 14.45 19.11
N ALA A 2 3.61 13.14 19.08
CA ALA A 2 4.59 12.51 18.20
C ALA A 2 4.04 12.58 16.77
N LYS A 3 4.79 13.21 15.86
CA LYS A 3 4.49 13.17 14.44
C LYS A 3 4.67 11.71 14.01
N GLU A 4 3.61 11.09 13.51
CA GLU A 4 3.75 9.81 12.84
C GLU A 4 4.57 10.04 11.57
N GLU A 5 5.77 9.47 11.52
CA GLU A 5 6.60 9.49 10.33
C GLU A 5 6.00 8.52 9.32
N LEU A 6 5.68 9.03 8.14
CA LEU A 6 5.29 8.21 7.01
C LEU A 6 6.52 7.45 6.53
N ILE A 7 6.37 6.15 6.35
CA ILE A 7 7.43 5.29 5.82
C ILE A 7 7.02 4.87 4.41
N GLU A 8 7.94 5.04 3.46
CA GLU A 8 7.74 4.66 2.07
C GLU A 8 8.27 3.24 1.82
N PHE A 9 7.49 2.44 1.10
CA PHE A 9 7.86 1.09 0.72
C PHE A 9 7.55 0.85 -0.76
N GLU A 10 8.45 0.13 -1.41
CA GLU A 10 8.21 -0.38 -2.75
C GLU A 10 7.38 -1.67 -2.69
N GLY A 11 6.38 -1.76 -3.57
CA GLY A 11 5.50 -2.92 -3.68
C GLY A 11 4.97 -3.08 -5.10
N THR A 12 4.54 -4.30 -5.41
CA THR A 12 3.96 -4.66 -6.71
C THR A 12 2.46 -4.86 -6.56
N ILE A 13 1.66 -4.26 -7.44
CA ILE A 13 0.21 -4.48 -7.49
C ILE A 13 -0.02 -5.93 -7.95
N VAL A 14 -0.71 -6.71 -7.12
CA VAL A 14 -1.04 -8.11 -7.40
C VAL A 14 -2.51 -8.30 -7.78
N GLU A 15 -3.41 -7.44 -7.31
CA GLU A 15 -4.85 -7.54 -7.57
C GLU A 15 -5.53 -6.17 -7.57
N LEU A 16 -6.53 -6.02 -8.44
CA LEU A 16 -7.42 -4.85 -8.50
C LEU A 16 -8.65 -5.11 -7.64
N LEU A 17 -8.94 -4.24 -6.68
CA LEU A 17 -10.07 -4.37 -5.78
C LEU A 17 -11.17 -3.34 -6.12
N PRO A 18 -12.42 -3.60 -5.69
CA PRO A 18 -13.49 -2.59 -5.74
C PRO A 18 -13.11 -1.32 -4.98
N ASN A 19 -13.79 -0.20 -5.27
CA ASN A 19 -13.56 1.11 -4.64
C ASN A 19 -12.19 1.76 -4.92
N ALA A 20 -11.59 1.50 -6.09
CA ALA A 20 -10.31 2.08 -6.50
C ALA A 20 -9.16 1.79 -5.51
N THR A 21 -9.19 0.60 -4.91
CA THR A 21 -8.12 0.09 -4.06
C THR A 21 -7.38 -1.05 -4.75
N PHE A 22 -6.15 -1.30 -4.31
CA PHE A 22 -5.24 -2.25 -4.92
C PHE A 22 -4.64 -3.12 -3.84
N ARG A 23 -4.59 -4.43 -4.07
CA ARG A 23 -3.76 -5.31 -3.26
C ARG A 23 -2.32 -5.16 -3.75
N VAL A 24 -1.44 -4.74 -2.86
CA VAL A 24 -0.02 -4.55 -3.15
C VAL A 24 0.78 -5.52 -2.30
N LYS A 25 1.63 -6.31 -2.96
CA LYS A 25 2.60 -7.17 -2.28
C LYS A 25 3.92 -6.42 -2.14
N LEU A 26 4.36 -6.24 -0.92
CA LEU A 26 5.63 -5.62 -0.56
C LEU A 26 6.78 -6.61 -0.72
N SER A 27 8.00 -6.09 -0.84
CA SER A 27 9.23 -6.89 -0.98
C SER A 27 9.57 -7.74 0.24
N ASN A 28 8.95 -7.47 1.39
CA ASN A 28 9.07 -8.26 2.63
C ASN A 28 8.01 -9.39 2.75
N ASP A 29 7.37 -9.78 1.64
CA ASP A 29 6.29 -10.77 1.56
C ASP A 29 4.98 -10.40 2.26
N HIS A 30 4.83 -9.16 2.75
CA HIS A 30 3.56 -8.69 3.29
C HIS A 30 2.64 -8.17 2.18
N GLU A 31 1.34 -8.44 2.31
CA GLU A 31 0.31 -7.87 1.45
C GLU A 31 -0.42 -6.74 2.18
N ILE A 32 -0.61 -5.62 1.48
CA ILE A 32 -1.32 -4.46 1.98
C ILE A 32 -2.41 -4.04 1.00
N ILE A 33 -3.38 -3.25 1.48
CA ILE A 33 -4.35 -2.57 0.62
C ILE A 33 -3.88 -1.12 0.49
N ALA A 34 -3.62 -0.70 -0.75
CA ALA A 34 -3.25 0.66 -1.09
C ALA A 34 -4.38 1.33 -1.91
N HIS A 35 -4.43 2.66 -1.86
CA HIS A 35 -5.27 3.47 -2.73
C HIS A 35 -4.39 4.52 -3.42
N THR A 36 -4.83 5.02 -4.57
CA THR A 36 -4.14 6.15 -5.22
C THR A 36 -4.22 7.38 -4.32
N ALA A 37 -3.08 8.03 -4.07
CA ALA A 37 -3.08 9.35 -3.46
C ALA A 37 -3.79 10.33 -4.41
N GLY A 38 -4.72 11.10 -3.87
CA GLY A 38 -5.42 12.18 -4.58
C GLY A 38 -4.62 13.47 -4.60
#